data_AF-A0A4Z2E9N2-F1
#
_entry.id   AF-A0A4Z2E9N2-F1
#
_cell.length_a   1.000
_cell.length_b   1.000
_cell.length_c   1.000
_cell.angle_alpha   90.00
_cell.angle_beta   90.00
_cell.angle_gamma   90.00
#
_symmetry.space_group_name_H-M   'P 1'
#
loop_
_entity.id
_entity.type
_entity.pdbx_description
1 polymer ?
#
loop_
_entity_poly.entity_id
_entity_poly.type
_entity_poly.pdbx_seq_one_letter_code
_entity_poly.pdbx_strand_id
1 'polypeptide(L)'
;MDIMYAAVDSRAVEEQPIKEINLYMYLYFVIFIIFGSFFTLNLFIGVIIDNFNQQKRKMRGQDIFMTEEQKKYYNAMKKLGSKKPQKPIPRPLNAVQGFFFDLAGKQAFDIIIMVLILFNMITMMVETDEQSPQMEHILNNINLAFIIVFTFECLVKIVALRCYFFTVGWNIFDFVVVILSIVGEFKDAGRRSSDANRTSIKNVSLSPPLGGLVRTLGRLL
;
A
#
# COMPACT_ATOMS: atom_id res chain seq x y z
N MET A 1 14.15 18.01 28.58
CA MET A 1 15.24 17.31 29.28
C MET A 1 15.99 18.26 30.21
N ASP A 2 16.17 19.52 29.81
CA ASP A 2 16.90 20.55 30.58
C ASP A 2 16.41 20.75 32.02
N ILE A 3 15.09 20.74 32.24
CA ILE A 3 14.50 20.86 33.59
C ILE A 3 14.89 19.66 34.49
N MET A 4 14.97 18.46 33.92
CA MET A 4 15.34 17.25 34.64
C MET A 4 16.83 17.26 34.99
N TYR A 5 17.69 17.68 34.06
CA TYR A 5 19.12 17.83 34.32
C TYR A 5 19.40 18.91 35.37
N ALA A 6 18.75 20.07 35.28
CA ALA A 6 18.88 21.12 36.29
C ALA A 6 18.42 20.68 37.69
N ALA A 7 17.37 19.85 37.77
CA ALA A 7 16.88 19.31 39.04
C ALA A 7 17.80 18.24 39.63
N VAL A 8 18.37 17.37 38.80
CA VAL A 8 19.30 16.30 39.25
C VAL A 8 20.66 16.87 39.67
N ASP A 9 21.11 17.96 39.03
CA ASP A 9 22.35 18.64 39.36
C ASP A 9 22.20 19.64 40.52
N SER A 10 20.98 19.79 41.08
CA SER A 10 20.67 20.77 42.13
C SER A 10 21.23 20.38 43.51
N ARG A 11 21.69 21.40 44.25
CA ARG A 11 22.26 21.29 45.60
C ARG A 11 21.48 22.18 46.59
N ALA A 12 22.16 22.96 47.42
CA ALA A 12 21.52 23.96 48.28
C ALA A 12 21.21 25.25 47.52
N VAL A 13 20.36 26.10 48.12
CA VAL A 13 20.07 27.45 47.61
C VAL A 13 21.37 28.27 47.61
N GLU A 14 21.65 29.01 46.53
CA GLU A 14 22.89 29.77 46.27
C GLU A 14 24.16 28.93 45.94
N GLU A 15 24.07 27.60 45.81
CA GLU A 15 25.20 26.78 45.36
C GLU A 15 25.16 26.47 43.86
N GLN A 16 26.33 26.51 43.20
CA GLN A 16 26.44 26.15 41.78
C GLN A 16 26.08 24.67 41.56
N PRO A 17 25.32 24.27 40.53
CA PRO A 17 25.00 22.86 40.30
C PRO A 17 26.25 22.02 39.98
N ILE A 18 26.29 20.79 40.47
CA ILE A 18 27.33 19.79 40.13
C ILE A 18 26.62 18.60 39.50
N LYS A 19 27.24 18.08 38.44
CA LYS A 19 26.70 16.96 37.67
C LYS A 19 26.35 15.76 38.57
N GLU A 20 25.10 15.29 38.47
CA GLU A 20 24.58 14.04 39.05
C GLU A 20 24.65 13.93 40.59
N ILE A 21 24.65 15.06 41.29
CA ILE A 21 24.73 15.09 42.76
C ILE A 21 23.44 14.58 43.44
N ASN A 22 22.26 14.86 42.89
CA ASN A 22 20.97 14.47 43.44
C ASN A 22 20.20 13.52 42.52
N LEU A 23 20.74 12.31 42.37
CA LEU A 23 20.19 11.28 41.47
C LEU A 23 18.74 10.89 41.80
N TYR A 24 18.30 11.02 43.07
CA TYR A 24 16.94 10.68 43.50
C TYR A 24 15.86 11.57 42.87
N MET A 25 16.22 12.75 42.36
CA MET A 25 15.28 13.64 41.67
C MET A 25 14.71 13.03 40.37
N TYR A 26 15.37 12.05 39.76
CA TYR A 26 14.77 11.27 38.66
C TYR A 26 13.48 10.56 39.08
N LEU A 27 13.42 10.03 40.31
CA LEU A 27 12.23 9.33 40.82
C LEU A 27 11.03 10.27 40.94
N TYR A 28 11.26 11.53 41.30
CA TYR A 28 10.21 12.55 41.33
C TYR A 28 9.56 12.72 39.94
N PHE A 29 10.35 12.91 38.89
CA PHE A 29 9.82 13.04 37.53
C PHE A 29 9.14 11.78 37.03
N VAL A 30 9.68 10.59 37.33
CA VAL A 30 9.06 9.31 36.92
C VAL A 30 7.68 9.16 37.58
N ILE A 31 7.58 9.38 38.88
CA ILE A 31 6.30 9.31 39.61
C ILE A 31 5.33 10.38 39.08
N PHE A 32 5.79 11.62 38.91
CA PHE A 32 4.96 12.71 38.39
C PHE A 32 4.46 12.43 36.96
N ILE A 33 5.30 11.90 36.08
CA ILE A 33 4.90 11.57 34.70
C ILE A 33 3.89 10.43 34.71
N ILE A 34 4.14 9.36 35.48
CA ILE A 34 3.22 8.22 35.55
C ILE A 34 1.87 8.68 36.09
N PHE A 35 1.81 9.28 37.28
CA PHE A 35 0.53 9.63 37.90
C PHE A 35 -0.10 10.88 37.27
N GLY A 36 0.70 11.93 37.06
CA GLY A 36 0.23 13.20 36.51
C GLY A 36 -0.23 13.07 35.06
N SER A 37 0.58 12.45 34.19
CA SER A 37 0.19 12.33 32.78
C SER A 37 -0.92 11.30 32.59
N PHE A 38 -0.89 10.17 33.29
CA PHE A 38 -1.94 9.16 33.16
C PHE A 38 -3.28 9.71 33.66
N PHE A 39 -3.32 10.38 34.81
CA PHE A 39 -4.56 10.93 35.34
C PHE A 39 -5.11 12.07 34.48
N THR A 40 -4.26 13.04 34.13
CA THR A 40 -4.70 14.22 33.35
C THR A 40 -5.14 13.84 31.94
N LEU A 41 -4.38 12.98 31.25
CA LEU A 41 -4.70 12.56 29.89
C LEU A 41 -5.94 11.68 29.86
N ASN A 42 -6.10 10.72 30.79
CA ASN A 42 -7.28 9.87 30.82
C ASN A 42 -8.54 10.66 31.16
N LEU A 43 -8.47 11.60 32.11
CA LEU A 43 -9.60 12.48 32.42
C LEU A 43 -9.95 13.36 31.21
N PHE A 44 -8.95 13.93 30.56
CA PHE A 44 -9.15 14.79 29.39
C PHE A 44 -9.79 14.03 28.22
N ILE A 45 -9.25 12.85 27.86
CA ILE A 45 -9.83 11.98 26.83
C ILE A 45 -11.25 11.55 27.22
N GLY A 46 -11.48 11.20 28.48
CA GLY A 46 -12.80 10.84 28.98
C GLY A 46 -13.83 11.95 28.78
N VAL A 47 -13.50 13.18 29.18
CA VAL A 47 -14.37 14.36 29.00
C VAL A 47 -14.59 14.67 27.52
N ILE A 48 -13.55 14.58 26.69
CA ILE A 48 -13.65 14.82 25.24
C ILE A 48 -14.55 13.77 24.58
N ILE A 49 -14.34 12.49 24.85
CA ILE A 49 -15.12 11.40 24.25
C ILE A 49 -16.57 11.49 24.70
N ASP A 50 -16.83 11.76 25.98
CA ASP A 50 -18.19 11.94 26.46
C ASP A 50 -18.86 13.15 25.79
N ASN A 51 -18.14 14.28 25.65
CA ASN A 51 -18.64 15.45 24.94
C ASN A 51 -18.98 15.14 23.48
N PHE A 52 -18.08 14.46 22.75
CA PHE A 52 -18.33 14.03 21.36
C PHE A 52 -19.51 13.06 21.27
N ASN A 53 -19.65 12.12 22.20
CA ASN A 53 -20.77 11.19 22.24
C ASN A 53 -22.09 11.90 22.53
N GLN A 54 -22.11 12.89 23.43
CA GLN A 54 -23.28 13.72 23.69
C GLN A 54 -23.67 14.53 22.45
N GLN A 55 -22.70 15.14 21.76
CA GLN A 55 -22.96 15.84 20.48
C GLN A 55 -23.52 14.86 19.43
N LYS A 56 -22.97 13.64 19.33
CA LYS A 56 -23.41 12.62 18.37
C LYS A 56 -24.86 12.18 18.62
N ARG A 57 -25.25 12.06 19.89
CA ARG A 57 -26.64 11.73 20.28
C ARG A 57 -27.61 12.87 19.98
N LYS A 58 -27.22 14.13 20.25
CA LYS A 58 -28.04 15.32 19.95
C LYS A 58 -28.29 15.47 18.45
N MET A 59 -27.31 15.11 17.62
CA MET A 59 -27.41 15.12 16.15
C MET A 59 -28.18 13.91 15.58
N ARG A 60 -29.01 13.21 16.39
CA ARG A 60 -29.91 12.10 15.97
C ARG A 60 -29.24 11.02 15.08
N GLY A 61 -27.97 10.71 15.32
CA GLY A 61 -27.24 9.69 14.53
C GLY A 61 -26.82 10.15 13.13
N GLN A 62 -26.83 11.45 12.86
CA GLN A 62 -26.13 12.04 11.72
C GLN A 62 -24.65 12.19 12.10
N ASP A 63 -23.76 11.60 11.31
CA ASP A 63 -22.31 11.66 11.56
C ASP A 63 -21.84 13.12 11.51
N ILE A 64 -21.34 13.62 12.64
CA ILE A 64 -20.96 15.04 12.82
C ILE A 64 -19.84 15.48 11.88
N PHE A 65 -19.03 14.52 11.43
CA PHE A 65 -17.82 14.79 10.65
C PHE A 65 -18.05 14.73 9.13
N MET A 66 -19.25 14.36 8.67
CA MET A 66 -19.49 14.07 7.25
C MET A 66 -20.57 14.98 6.68
N THR A 67 -20.25 15.62 5.56
CA THR A 67 -21.23 16.35 4.75
C THR A 67 -22.26 15.39 4.15
N GLU A 68 -23.43 15.92 3.76
CA GLU A 68 -24.49 15.11 3.15
C GLU A 68 -24.04 14.41 1.87
N GLU A 69 -23.18 15.05 1.07
CA GLU A 69 -22.61 14.46 -0.14
C GLU A 69 -21.68 13.29 0.19
N GLN A 70 -20.76 13.47 1.14
CA GLN A 70 -19.86 12.39 1.57
C GLN A 70 -20.62 11.20 2.16
N LYS A 71 -21.75 11.44 2.85
CA LYS A 71 -22.62 10.36 3.36
C LYS A 71 -23.28 9.58 2.20
N LYS A 72 -23.67 10.26 1.11
CA LYS A 72 -24.17 9.59 -0.11
C LYS A 72 -23.09 8.73 -0.75
N TYR A 73 -21.86 9.24 -0.89
CA TYR A 73 -20.71 8.46 -1.39
C TYR A 73 -20.41 7.25 -0.51
N TYR A 74 -20.38 7.42 0.81
CA TYR A 74 -20.17 6.32 1.76
C TYR A 74 -21.25 5.25 1.63
N ASN A 75 -22.53 5.63 1.57
CA ASN A 75 -23.63 4.68 1.41
C ASN A 75 -23.60 3.96 0.06
N ALA A 76 -23.20 4.64 -1.02
CA ALA A 76 -23.01 4.03 -2.32
C ALA A 76 -21.86 2.99 -2.29
N MET A 77 -20.74 3.33 -1.66
CA MET A 77 -19.59 2.42 -1.50
C MET A 77 -19.93 1.22 -0.61
N LYS A 78 -20.67 1.44 0.48
CA LYS A 78 -21.19 0.37 1.35
C LYS A 78 -22.10 -0.59 0.59
N LYS A 79 -22.99 -0.08 -0.27
CA LYS A 79 -23.83 -0.91 -1.15
C LYS A 79 -23.04 -1.65 -2.22
N LEU A 80 -21.95 -1.06 -2.73
CA LEU A 80 -21.07 -1.71 -3.70
C LEU A 80 -20.35 -2.93 -3.09
N GLY A 81 -20.01 -2.88 -1.79
CA GLY A 81 -19.45 -4.00 -1.05
C GLY A 81 -20.44 -5.14 -0.75
N SER A 82 -21.74 -4.88 -0.74
CA SER A 82 -22.79 -5.91 -0.53
C SER A 82 -23.26 -6.59 -1.83
N LYS A 83 -22.43 -6.61 -2.89
CA LYS A 83 -22.82 -7.13 -4.21
C LYS A 83 -23.12 -8.62 -4.14
N LYS A 84 -24.29 -9.03 -4.65
CA LYS A 84 -24.62 -10.44 -4.88
C LYS A 84 -23.51 -11.08 -5.75
N PRO A 85 -23.14 -12.36 -5.52
CA PRO A 85 -22.12 -13.03 -6.32
C PRO A 85 -22.50 -12.93 -7.80
N GLN A 86 -21.53 -12.52 -8.63
CA GLN A 86 -21.76 -12.41 -10.07
C GLN A 86 -22.03 -13.82 -10.62
N LYS A 87 -23.02 -13.95 -11.52
CA LYS A 87 -23.31 -15.24 -12.16
C LYS A 87 -22.06 -15.72 -12.91
N PRO A 88 -21.73 -17.03 -12.86
CA PRO A 88 -20.56 -17.57 -13.55
C PRO A 88 -20.67 -17.29 -15.06
N ILE A 89 -19.55 -16.93 -15.67
CA ILE A 89 -19.47 -16.56 -17.09
C ILE A 89 -19.78 -17.80 -17.94
N PRO A 90 -20.66 -17.72 -18.95
CA PRO A 90 -21.02 -18.87 -19.76
C PRO A 90 -19.82 -19.36 -20.59
N ARG A 91 -19.67 -20.69 -20.70
CA ARG A 91 -18.58 -21.32 -21.46
C ARG A 91 -18.73 -21.00 -22.97
N PRO A 92 -17.64 -20.61 -23.66
CA PRO A 92 -17.69 -20.37 -25.10
C PRO A 92 -17.89 -21.67 -25.90
N LEU A 93 -18.57 -21.56 -27.05
CA LEU A 93 -18.88 -22.71 -27.92
C LEU A 93 -17.68 -23.21 -28.75
N ASN A 94 -16.66 -22.36 -28.95
CA ASN A 94 -15.51 -22.69 -29.80
C ASN A 94 -14.48 -23.52 -29.02
N ALA A 95 -13.99 -24.62 -29.60
CA ALA A 95 -13.03 -25.53 -28.95
C ALA A 95 -11.72 -24.85 -28.50
N VAL A 96 -11.12 -24.01 -29.37
CA VAL A 96 -9.90 -23.25 -29.04
C VAL A 96 -10.16 -22.25 -27.92
N GLN A 97 -11.30 -21.56 -27.95
CA GLN A 97 -11.67 -20.61 -26.91
C GLN A 97 -12.00 -21.32 -25.58
N GLY A 98 -12.63 -22.49 -25.65
CA GLY A 98 -12.90 -23.36 -24.52
C GLY A 98 -11.61 -23.81 -23.83
N PHE A 99 -10.57 -24.17 -24.60
CA PHE A 99 -9.26 -24.49 -24.04
C PHE A 99 -8.65 -23.33 -23.25
N PHE A 100 -8.64 -22.11 -23.80
CA PHE A 100 -8.13 -20.93 -23.10
C PHE A 100 -9.01 -20.56 -21.88
N PHE A 101 -10.32 -20.76 -21.98
CA PHE A 101 -11.25 -20.55 -20.86
C PHE A 101 -10.98 -21.54 -19.72
N ASP A 102 -10.79 -22.82 -20.05
CA ASP A 102 -10.50 -23.87 -19.08
C ASP A 102 -9.08 -23.70 -18.49
N LEU A 103 -8.11 -23.18 -19.25
CA LEU A 103 -6.78 -22.82 -18.75
C LEU A 103 -6.81 -21.60 -17.81
N ALA A 104 -7.46 -20.51 -18.22
CA ALA A 104 -7.56 -19.28 -17.43
C ALA A 104 -8.41 -19.45 -16.17
N GLY A 105 -9.37 -20.38 -16.18
CA GLY A 105 -10.23 -20.70 -15.03
C GLY A 105 -9.60 -21.67 -14.03
N LYS A 106 -8.46 -22.30 -14.32
CA LYS A 106 -7.79 -23.19 -13.37
C LYS A 106 -7.17 -22.40 -12.22
N GLN A 107 -7.49 -22.78 -10.99
CA GLN A 107 -6.90 -22.19 -9.79
C GLN A 107 -5.36 -22.24 -9.79
N ALA A 108 -4.77 -23.30 -10.37
CA ALA A 108 -3.32 -23.41 -10.51
C ALA A 108 -2.71 -22.27 -11.34
N PHE A 109 -3.40 -21.83 -12.41
CA PHE A 109 -2.95 -20.71 -13.23
C PHE A 109 -2.93 -19.41 -12.42
N ASP A 110 -3.99 -19.14 -11.66
CA ASP A 110 -4.04 -17.97 -10.78
C ASP A 110 -2.97 -18.00 -9.68
N ILE A 111 -2.69 -19.17 -9.09
CA ILE A 111 -1.64 -19.32 -8.06
C ILE A 111 -0.24 -19.05 -8.66
N ILE A 112 0.05 -19.57 -9.85
CA ILE A 112 1.34 -19.33 -10.53
C ILE A 112 1.55 -17.84 -10.77
N ILE A 113 0.54 -17.15 -11.31
CA ILE A 113 0.62 -15.70 -11.55
C ILE A 113 0.80 -14.93 -10.24
N MET A 114 0.08 -15.32 -9.19
CA MET A 114 0.21 -14.69 -7.87
C MET A 114 1.65 -14.83 -7.32
N VAL A 115 2.25 -16.00 -7.42
CA VAL A 115 3.65 -16.22 -6.99
C VAL A 115 4.63 -15.39 -7.82
N LEU A 116 4.43 -15.28 -9.14
CA LEU A 116 5.26 -14.46 -10.00
C LEU A 116 5.17 -12.96 -9.68
N ILE A 117 3.99 -12.47 -9.29
CA ILE A 117 3.83 -11.10 -8.79
C ILE A 117 4.65 -10.90 -7.50
N LEU A 118 4.62 -11.86 -6.57
CA LEU A 118 5.42 -11.77 -5.35
C LEU A 118 6.92 -11.73 -5.65
N PHE A 119 7.40 -12.59 -6.55
CA PHE A 119 8.78 -12.55 -6.98
C PHE A 119 9.15 -11.20 -7.63
N ASN A 120 8.29 -10.66 -8.50
CA ASN A 120 8.52 -9.34 -9.10
C ASN A 120 8.59 -8.21 -8.05
N MET A 121 7.79 -8.27 -6.98
CA MET A 121 7.92 -7.28 -5.90
C MET A 121 9.27 -7.38 -5.19
N ILE A 122 9.73 -8.60 -4.93
CA ILE A 122 11.04 -8.83 -4.30
C ILE A 122 12.15 -8.29 -5.20
N THR A 123 12.10 -8.50 -6.51
CA THR A 123 13.14 -7.99 -7.42
C THR A 123 13.22 -6.47 -7.43
N MET A 124 12.09 -5.76 -7.33
CA MET A 124 12.08 -4.30 -7.18
C MET A 124 12.61 -3.84 -5.82
N MET A 125 12.42 -4.63 -4.74
CA MET A 125 12.99 -4.31 -3.42
C MET A 125 14.51 -4.49 -3.35
N VAL A 126 15.09 -5.29 -4.25
CA VAL A 126 16.55 -5.50 -4.37
C VAL A 126 17.23 -4.36 -5.14
N GLU A 127 16.46 -3.48 -5.79
CA GLU A 127 17.02 -2.28 -6.42
C GLU A 127 17.65 -1.35 -5.39
N THR A 128 18.86 -0.87 -5.66
CA THR A 128 19.63 0.05 -4.81
C THR A 128 20.28 1.12 -5.67
N ASP A 129 20.51 2.31 -5.12
CA ASP A 129 20.99 3.48 -5.88
C ASP A 129 22.41 3.30 -6.47
N GLU A 130 23.27 2.48 -5.84
CA GLU A 130 24.63 2.18 -6.32
C GLU A 130 24.77 0.72 -6.78
N GLN A 131 24.16 0.38 -7.91
CA GLN A 131 24.26 -0.96 -8.51
C GLN A 131 25.44 -1.07 -9.48
N SER A 132 26.11 -2.23 -9.46
CA SER A 132 27.09 -2.57 -10.49
C SER A 132 26.40 -2.71 -11.86
N PRO A 133 27.08 -2.39 -12.97
CA PRO A 133 26.48 -2.47 -14.31
C PRO A 133 26.01 -3.89 -14.66
N GLN A 134 26.66 -4.92 -14.12
CA GLN A 134 26.25 -6.32 -14.28
C GLN A 134 24.91 -6.61 -13.59
N MET A 135 24.72 -6.11 -12.36
CA MET A 135 23.49 -6.28 -11.61
C MET A 135 22.33 -5.56 -12.32
N GLU A 136 22.56 -4.35 -12.83
CA GLU A 136 21.56 -3.61 -13.60
C GLU A 136 21.09 -4.36 -14.85
N HIS A 137 22.01 -4.95 -15.63
CA HIS A 137 21.64 -5.76 -16.80
C HIS A 137 20.81 -7.00 -16.43
N ILE A 138 21.16 -7.67 -15.33
CA ILE A 138 20.42 -8.85 -14.85
C ILE A 138 19.00 -8.45 -14.41
N LEU A 139 18.87 -7.38 -13.62
CA LEU A 139 17.57 -6.89 -13.17
C LEU A 139 16.70 -6.41 -14.35
N ASN A 140 17.29 -5.76 -15.35
CA ASN A 140 16.57 -5.34 -16.56
C ASN A 140 16.03 -6.54 -17.35
N ASN A 141 16.83 -7.60 -17.51
CA ASN A 141 16.39 -8.83 -18.17
C ASN A 141 15.26 -9.53 -17.38
N ILE A 142 15.35 -9.54 -16.06
CA ILE A 142 14.31 -10.10 -15.19
C ILE A 142 13.00 -9.29 -15.30
N ASN A 143 13.08 -7.96 -15.27
CA ASN A 143 11.91 -7.10 -15.42
C ASN A 143 11.24 -7.31 -16.78
N LEU A 144 12.02 -7.36 -17.87
CA LEU A 144 11.50 -7.69 -19.20
C LEU A 144 10.81 -9.07 -19.22
N ALA A 145 11.37 -10.08 -18.56
CA ALA A 145 10.75 -11.39 -18.46
C ALA A 145 9.39 -11.33 -17.74
N PHE A 146 9.28 -10.56 -16.65
CA PHE A 146 8.00 -10.36 -15.97
C PHE A 146 6.96 -9.66 -16.86
N ILE A 147 7.35 -8.63 -17.62
CA ILE A 147 6.46 -7.94 -18.56
C ILE A 147 5.91 -8.93 -19.60
N ILE A 148 6.76 -9.79 -20.17
CA ILE A 148 6.35 -10.80 -21.15
C ILE A 148 5.34 -11.77 -20.54
N VAL A 149 5.58 -12.25 -19.32
CA VAL A 149 4.68 -13.20 -18.65
C VAL A 149 3.33 -12.58 -18.31
N PHE A 150 3.29 -11.34 -17.80
CA PHE A 150 2.01 -10.64 -17.53
C PHE A 150 1.27 -10.29 -18.82
N THR A 151 1.99 -9.95 -19.89
CA THR A 151 1.38 -9.75 -21.21
C THR A 151 0.75 -11.04 -21.71
N PHE A 152 1.42 -12.18 -21.56
CA PHE A 152 0.87 -13.48 -21.94
C PHE A 152 -0.37 -13.84 -21.11
N GLU A 153 -0.35 -13.65 -19.79
CA GLU A 153 -1.53 -13.83 -18.93
C GLU A 153 -2.72 -13.00 -19.45
N CYS A 154 -2.48 -11.72 -19.70
CA CYS A 154 -3.50 -10.79 -20.15
C CYS A 154 -4.10 -11.23 -21.49
N LEU A 155 -3.25 -11.62 -22.45
CA LEU A 155 -3.69 -12.14 -23.76
C LEU A 155 -4.53 -13.41 -23.62
N VAL A 156 -4.09 -14.37 -22.80
CA VAL A 156 -4.86 -15.60 -22.53
C VAL A 156 -6.25 -15.27 -21.96
N LYS A 157 -6.34 -14.32 -21.02
CA LYS A 157 -7.61 -13.88 -20.44
C LYS A 157 -8.50 -13.13 -21.43
N ILE A 158 -7.93 -12.29 -22.31
CA ILE A 158 -8.67 -11.59 -23.37
C ILE A 158 -9.28 -12.61 -24.35
N VAL A 159 -8.50 -13.61 -24.80
CA VAL A 159 -8.98 -14.64 -25.72
C VAL A 159 -10.05 -15.51 -25.07
N ALA A 160 -9.87 -15.89 -23.80
CA ALA A 160 -10.83 -16.69 -23.04
C ALA A 160 -12.18 -15.96 -22.85
N LEU A 161 -12.15 -14.71 -22.37
CA LEU A 161 -13.31 -14.01 -21.84
C LEU A 161 -13.94 -13.01 -22.82
N ARG A 162 -13.21 -12.56 -23.85
CA ARG A 162 -13.64 -11.55 -24.85
C ARG A 162 -14.32 -10.33 -24.18
N CYS A 163 -15.60 -10.09 -24.44
CA CYS A 163 -16.34 -8.94 -23.89
C CYS A 163 -16.52 -9.02 -22.36
N TYR A 164 -16.55 -10.23 -21.78
CA TYR A 164 -16.62 -10.41 -20.33
C TYR A 164 -15.32 -9.97 -19.63
N PHE A 165 -14.19 -9.90 -20.34
CA PHE A 165 -12.94 -9.38 -19.80
C PHE A 165 -13.12 -7.97 -19.21
N PHE A 166 -13.82 -7.09 -19.93
CA PHE A 166 -14.07 -5.70 -19.52
C PHE A 166 -15.16 -5.53 -18.45
N THR A 167 -15.91 -6.60 -18.11
CA THR A 167 -16.88 -6.53 -17.00
C THR A 167 -16.24 -6.72 -15.64
N VAL A 168 -15.07 -7.38 -15.60
CA VAL A 168 -14.35 -7.67 -14.36
C VAL A 168 -13.31 -6.58 -14.14
N GLY A 169 -13.54 -5.71 -13.14
CA GLY A 169 -12.65 -4.58 -12.84
C GLY A 169 -11.20 -4.98 -12.59
N TRP A 170 -10.97 -6.15 -12.00
CA TRP A 170 -9.63 -6.69 -11.77
C TRP A 170 -8.86 -7.03 -13.06
N ASN A 171 -9.56 -7.49 -14.10
CA ASN A 171 -8.95 -7.79 -15.40
C ASN A 171 -8.63 -6.49 -16.15
N ILE A 172 -9.49 -5.47 -16.06
CA ILE A 172 -9.22 -4.14 -16.61
C ILE A 172 -7.99 -3.53 -15.93
N PHE A 173 -7.90 -3.65 -14.61
CA PHE A 173 -6.75 -3.17 -13.86
C PHE A 173 -5.45 -3.85 -14.32
N ASP A 174 -5.48 -5.17 -14.49
CA ASP A 174 -4.34 -5.93 -15.02
C ASP A 174 -3.91 -5.47 -16.41
N PHE A 175 -4.86 -5.28 -17.34
CA PHE A 175 -4.59 -4.76 -18.66
C PHE A 175 -3.92 -3.38 -18.65
N VAL A 176 -4.38 -2.48 -17.78
CA VAL A 176 -3.78 -1.14 -17.63
C VAL A 176 -2.35 -1.24 -17.11
N VAL A 177 -2.10 -2.10 -16.11
CA VAL A 177 -0.75 -2.32 -15.57
C VAL A 177 0.19 -2.84 -16.66
N VAL A 178 -0.23 -3.80 -17.48
CA VAL A 178 0.58 -4.32 -18.60
C VAL A 178 0.92 -3.23 -19.61
N ILE A 179 -0.05 -2.39 -20.00
CA ILE A 179 0.19 -1.27 -20.93
C ILE A 179 1.22 -0.29 -20.34
N LEU A 180 1.06 0.11 -19.08
CA LEU A 180 1.98 1.04 -18.43
C LEU A 180 3.40 0.47 -18.36
N SER A 181 3.55 -0.83 -18.12
CA SER A 181 4.86 -1.49 -18.11
C SER A 181 5.53 -1.50 -19.49
N ILE A 182 4.78 -1.77 -20.57
CA ILE A 182 5.31 -1.74 -21.94
C ILE A 182 5.74 -0.31 -22.33
N VAL A 183 4.92 0.69 -22.00
CA VAL A 183 5.24 2.09 -22.25
C VAL A 183 6.47 2.54 -21.45
N GLY A 184 6.60 2.09 -20.20
CA GLY A 184 7.77 2.32 -19.36
C GLY A 184 9.05 1.80 -20.00
N GLU A 185 9.09 0.51 -20.35
CA GLU A 185 10.26 -0.12 -20.98
C GLU A 185 10.62 0.54 -22.33
N PHE A 186 9.61 0.89 -23.14
CA PHE A 186 9.85 1.59 -24.41
C PHE A 186 10.47 2.98 -24.21
N LYS A 187 10.01 3.72 -23.19
CA LYS A 187 10.56 5.02 -22.84
C LYS A 187 12.00 4.92 -22.35
N ASP A 188 12.31 3.90 -21.56
CA ASP A 188 13.66 3.66 -21.04
C ASP A 188 14.61 3.21 -22.15
N ALA A 189 14.15 2.39 -23.11
CA ALA A 189 14.90 2.06 -24.31
C ALA A 189 15.21 3.29 -25.18
N GLY A 190 14.23 4.18 -25.38
CA GLY A 190 14.42 5.44 -26.11
C GLY A 190 15.38 6.41 -25.40
N ARG A 191 15.36 6.42 -24.06
CA ARG A 191 16.25 7.26 -23.24
C ARG A 191 17.69 6.76 -23.25
N ARG A 192 17.93 5.44 -23.18
CA ARG A 192 19.28 4.84 -23.35
C ARG A 192 19.91 5.17 -24.71
N SER A 193 19.09 5.30 -25.76
CA SER A 193 19.55 5.72 -27.10
C SER A 193 19.92 7.21 -27.17
N SER A 194 19.28 8.06 -26.36
CA SER A 194 19.51 9.52 -26.38
C SER A 194 20.58 9.98 -25.37
N ASP A 195 20.72 9.31 -24.24
CA ASP A 195 21.63 9.69 -23.16
C ASP A 195 22.83 8.72 -23.06
N ALA A 196 23.75 8.76 -24.05
CA ALA A 196 25.01 8.00 -23.98
C ALA A 196 26.00 8.52 -22.91
N ASN A 197 25.67 9.57 -22.13
CA ASN A 197 26.62 10.18 -21.20
C ASN A 197 26.03 10.79 -19.89
N ARG A 198 24.87 10.34 -19.41
CA ARG A 198 24.40 10.78 -18.08
C ARG A 198 23.64 9.68 -17.35
N THR A 199 24.40 8.91 -16.58
CA THR A 199 23.89 8.00 -15.54
C THR A 199 23.03 8.79 -14.54
N SER A 200 22.00 8.09 -14.03
CA SER A 200 21.27 8.43 -12.81
C SER A 200 20.17 9.48 -12.92
N ILE A 201 19.12 9.19 -13.67
CA ILE A 201 17.75 9.40 -13.14
C ILE A 201 16.90 8.20 -13.58
N LYS A 202 16.94 7.10 -12.82
CA LYS A 202 15.85 6.12 -12.84
C LYS A 202 14.66 6.83 -12.19
N ASN A 203 13.71 7.29 -13.01
CA ASN A 203 12.41 7.63 -12.46
C ASN A 203 11.88 6.34 -11.85
N VAL A 204 11.66 6.33 -10.53
CA VAL A 204 10.96 5.26 -9.82
C VAL A 204 9.78 4.85 -10.69
N SER A 205 9.87 3.65 -11.28
CA SER A 205 8.82 3.08 -12.12
C SER A 205 7.61 2.86 -11.23
N LEU A 206 6.80 3.91 -11.11
CA LEU A 206 5.59 3.94 -10.32
C LEU A 206 4.50 3.23 -11.13
N SER A 207 4.57 1.92 -11.32
CA SER A 207 3.45 1.24 -12.00
C SER A 207 3.25 -0.25 -11.71
N PRO A 208 4.26 -1.14 -11.62
CA PRO A 208 3.98 -2.56 -11.40
C PRO A 208 3.68 -2.98 -9.94
N PRO A 209 4.44 -2.55 -8.90
CA PRO A 209 4.37 -3.18 -7.58
C PRO A 209 3.16 -2.74 -6.75
N LEU A 210 2.71 -1.48 -6.86
CA LEU A 210 1.47 -1.04 -6.21
C LEU A 210 0.27 -1.81 -6.77
N GLY A 211 0.26 -2.09 -8.07
CA GLY A 211 -0.80 -2.89 -8.67
C GLY A 211 -0.74 -4.37 -8.30
N GLY A 212 0.46 -4.93 -8.18
CA GLY A 212 0.67 -6.27 -7.61
C GLY A 212 0.16 -6.37 -6.16
N LEU A 213 0.52 -5.41 -5.30
CA LEU A 213 0.06 -5.32 -3.91
C LEU A 213 -1.45 -5.20 -3.80
N VAL A 214 -2.06 -4.27 -4.54
CA VAL A 214 -3.52 -4.07 -4.54
C VAL A 214 -4.24 -5.31 -5.08
N ARG A 215 -3.67 -6.01 -6.07
CA ARG A 215 -4.22 -7.27 -6.60
C ARG A 215 -4.12 -8.42 -5.59
N THR A 216 -2.99 -8.58 -4.92
CA THR A 216 -2.78 -9.63 -3.90
C THR A 216 -3.70 -9.39 -2.71
N LEU A 217 -3.76 -8.16 -2.18
CA LEU A 217 -4.67 -7.79 -1.09
C LEU A 217 -6.15 -7.92 -1.51
N GLY A 218 -6.50 -7.52 -2.73
CA GLY A 218 -7.87 -7.55 -3.24
C GLY A 218 -8.38 -8.92 -3.69
N ARG A 219 -7.51 -9.92 -3.86
CA ARG A 219 -7.90 -11.33 -4.06
C ARG A 219 -7.93 -12.12 -2.75
N LEU A 220 -7.27 -11.64 -1.69
CA LEU A 220 -7.27 -12.21 -0.34
C LEU A 220 -8.48 -11.74 0.51
N LEU A 221 -9.03 -10.57 0.20
CA LEU A 221 -10.25 -9.98 0.80
C LEU A 221 -11.51 -10.34 0.00
#